data_AF-A0A925T7Y1-F1
#
_entry.id   AF-A0A925T7Y1-F1
#
_cell.length_a   1.000
_cell.length_b   1.000
_cell.length_c   1.000
_cell.angle_alpha   90.00
_cell.angle_beta   90.00
_cell.angle_gamma   90.00
#
_symmetry.space_group_name_H-M   'P 1'
#
loop_
_entity.id
_entity.type
_entity.pdbx_description
1 polymer ?
#
loop_
_entity_poly.entity_id
_entity_poly.type
_entity_poly.pdbx_seq_one_letter_code
_entity_poly.pdbx_strand_id
1 'polypeptide(L)'
;MIRQIKLEQKLKNIALNINVHTTTLGLGRSILALGTLLTLLVNPVDNFMYQLEDGSLLNPALNIPSAISKYNFFLLLGIEHVAVMKFLTVLILTLVISGFFIKITAVLHWWVCVSFLLFSSAIDGGDQIA
;
A
#
# COMPACT_ATOMS: atom_id res chain seq x y z
N MET A 1 5.66 -38.06 21.20
CA MET A 1 4.47 -38.20 20.33
C MET A 1 3.22 -37.54 20.92
N ILE A 2 2.80 -37.86 22.16
CA ILE A 2 1.56 -37.32 22.79
C ILE A 2 1.53 -35.78 22.92
N ARG A 3 2.68 -35.13 23.21
CA ARG A 3 2.77 -33.66 23.36
C ARG A 3 2.54 -32.89 22.04
N GLN A 4 2.93 -33.48 20.91
CA GLN A 4 2.74 -32.89 19.57
C GLN A 4 1.25 -32.87 19.22
N ILE A 5 0.55 -33.99 19.43
CA ILE A 5 -0.90 -34.12 19.18
C ILE A 5 -1.71 -33.11 20.02
N LYS A 6 -1.34 -32.90 21.28
CA LYS A 6 -2.00 -31.93 22.16
C LYS A 6 -1.79 -30.47 21.71
N LEU A 7 -0.62 -30.16 21.14
CA LEU A 7 -0.32 -28.83 20.61
C LEU A 7 -1.13 -28.56 19.33
N GLU A 8 -1.19 -29.51 18.40
CA GLU A 8 -1.96 -29.40 17.17
C GLU A 8 -3.45 -29.21 17.45
N GLN A 9 -4.02 -30.00 18.37
CA GLN A 9 -5.41 -29.84 18.79
C GLN A 9 -5.68 -28.46 19.38
N LYS A 10 -4.74 -27.93 20.18
CA LYS A 10 -4.87 -26.59 20.75
C LYS A 10 -4.83 -25.51 19.67
N LEU A 11 -3.92 -25.60 18.71
CA LEU A 11 -3.82 -24.67 17.58
C LEU A 11 -5.08 -24.70 16.70
N LYS A 12 -5.58 -25.90 16.38
CA LYS A 12 -6.81 -26.09 15.61
C LYS A 12 -8.01 -25.47 16.30
N ASN A 13 -8.14 -25.67 17.62
CA ASN A 13 -9.22 -25.05 18.40
C ASN A 13 -9.11 -23.52 18.42
N ILE A 14 -7.91 -22.95 18.52
CA ILE A 14 -7.72 -21.50 18.45
C ILE A 14 -8.14 -20.97 17.08
N ALA A 15 -7.70 -21.62 15.99
CA ALA A 15 -8.03 -21.21 14.62
C ALA A 15 -9.54 -21.28 14.33
N LEU A 16 -10.25 -22.25 14.90
CA LEU A 16 -11.71 -22.38 14.71
C LEU A 16 -12.51 -21.37 15.56
N ASN A 17 -11.99 -20.93 16.70
CA ASN A 17 -12.71 -20.05 17.62
C ASN A 17 -12.42 -18.55 17.40
N ILE A 18 -11.34 -18.20 16.70
CA ILE A 18 -11.01 -16.79 16.40
C ILE A 18 -11.43 -16.47 14.97
N ASN A 19 -12.52 -15.70 14.83
CA ASN A 19 -12.89 -15.13 13.55
C ASN A 19 -12.02 -13.90 13.25
N VAL A 20 -11.15 -14.00 12.25
CA VAL A 20 -10.28 -12.90 11.79
C VAL A 20 -11.03 -11.82 10.99
N HIS A 21 -12.25 -12.11 10.53
CA HIS A 21 -13.08 -11.20 9.75
C HIS A 21 -14.03 -10.43 10.68
N THR A 22 -13.49 -9.45 11.40
CA THR A 22 -14.28 -8.58 12.28
C THR A 22 -14.59 -7.24 11.60
N THR A 23 -15.74 -6.66 11.94
CA THR A 23 -16.15 -5.33 11.46
C THR A 23 -15.13 -4.26 11.85
N THR A 24 -14.54 -4.36 13.05
CA THR A 24 -13.51 -3.42 13.52
C THR A 24 -12.27 -3.43 12.62
N LEU A 25 -11.78 -4.61 12.23
CA LEU A 25 -10.64 -4.71 11.30
C LEU A 25 -10.99 -4.20 9.91
N GLY A 26 -12.21 -4.47 9.43
CA GLY A 26 -12.71 -3.93 8.16
C GLY A 26 -12.82 -2.40 8.16
N LEU A 27 -13.31 -1.81 9.25
CA LEU A 27 -13.39 -0.36 9.43
C LEU A 27 -12.01 0.27 9.49
N GLY A 28 -11.10 -0.27 10.31
CA GLY A 28 -9.72 0.24 10.39
C GLY A 28 -9.02 0.24 9.03
N ARG A 29 -9.20 -0.83 8.26
CA ARG A 29 -8.69 -0.91 6.89
C ARG A 29 -9.30 0.13 5.95
N SER A 30 -10.61 0.38 6.06
CA SER A 30 -11.30 1.37 5.22
C SER A 30 -10.83 2.79 5.55
N ILE A 31 -10.57 3.09 6.84
CA ILE A 31 -10.01 4.37 7.28
C ILE A 31 -8.61 4.58 6.71
N LEU A 32 -7.74 3.57 6.77
CA LEU A 32 -6.40 3.66 6.17
C LEU A 32 -6.46 3.90 4.65
N ALA A 33 -7.30 3.13 3.96
CA ALA A 33 -7.50 3.28 2.51
C ALA A 33 -8.04 4.67 2.15
N LEU A 34 -8.97 5.20 2.95
CA LEU A 34 -9.52 6.54 2.79
C LEU A 34 -8.46 7.63 3.00
N GLY A 35 -7.60 7.49 4.00
CA GLY A 35 -6.48 8.40 4.23
C GLY A 35 -5.55 8.47 3.01
N THR A 36 -5.09 7.32 2.51
CA THR A 36 -4.25 7.27 1.31
C THR A 36 -4.97 7.82 0.06
N LEU A 37 -6.28 7.53 -0.09
CA LEU A 37 -7.08 8.04 -1.19
C LEU A 37 -7.16 9.57 -1.16
N LEU A 38 -7.44 10.16 0.01
CA LEU A 38 -7.49 11.61 0.18
C LEU A 38 -6.12 12.25 -0.11
N THR A 39 -5.02 11.66 0.38
CA THR A 39 -3.68 12.14 0.06
C THR A 39 -3.44 12.16 -1.45
N LEU A 40 -3.82 11.10 -2.17
CA LEU A 40 -3.67 11.05 -3.63
C LEU A 40 -4.58 12.04 -4.36
N LEU A 41 -5.82 12.26 -3.88
CA LEU A 41 -6.74 13.20 -4.54
C LEU A 41 -6.32 14.66 -4.34
N VAL A 42 -5.83 15.01 -3.15
CA VAL A 42 -5.45 16.38 -2.81
C VAL A 42 -4.10 16.77 -3.43
N ASN A 43 -3.16 15.82 -3.54
CA ASN A 43 -1.82 16.11 -4.04
C ASN A 43 -1.67 15.77 -5.53
N PRO A 44 -1.16 16.69 -6.38
CA PRO A 44 -0.83 16.39 -7.76
C PRO A 44 0.30 15.36 -7.84
N VAL A 45 0.39 14.66 -8.98
CA VAL A 45 1.36 13.57 -9.20
C VAL A 45 2.81 14.06 -9.03
N ASP A 46 3.06 15.28 -9.49
CA ASP A 46 4.39 15.88 -9.54
C ASP A 46 4.98 16.11 -8.14
N ASN A 47 4.14 16.25 -7.11
CA ASN A 47 4.58 16.45 -5.72
C ASN A 47 5.07 15.17 -5.05
N PHE A 48 4.82 13.99 -5.64
CA PHE A 48 5.29 12.73 -5.09
C PHE A 48 6.69 12.34 -5.58
N MET A 49 7.18 12.99 -6.63
CA MET A 49 8.50 12.76 -7.21
C MET A 49 9.45 13.91 -6.87
N TYR A 50 10.75 13.63 -6.75
CA TYR A 50 11.75 14.70 -6.67
C TYR A 50 11.98 15.23 -8.08
N GLN A 51 11.76 16.53 -8.31
CA GLN A 51 12.25 17.21 -9.51
C GLN A 51 13.68 17.66 -9.22
N LEU A 52 14.67 17.29 -10.06
CA LEU A 52 15.97 17.96 -9.99
C LEU A 52 15.91 19.31 -10.71
N GLU A 53 16.94 20.11 -10.47
CA GLU A 53 17.18 21.41 -11.10
C GLU A 53 17.28 21.34 -12.65
N ASP A 54 17.50 20.16 -13.24
CA ASP A 54 17.50 19.95 -14.69
C ASP A 54 16.12 19.62 -15.29
N GLY A 55 15.07 19.56 -14.46
CA GLY A 55 13.71 19.22 -14.87
C GLY A 55 13.47 17.71 -15.05
N SER A 56 14.46 16.87 -14.76
CA SER A 56 14.27 15.42 -14.72
C SER A 56 13.56 14.99 -13.43
N LEU A 57 12.71 13.97 -13.55
CA LEU A 57 11.98 13.40 -12.42
C LEU A 57 12.84 12.30 -11.79
N LEU A 58 13.43 12.55 -10.62
CA LEU A 58 13.99 11.50 -9.79
C LEU A 58 12.92 10.89 -8.92
N ASN A 59 12.83 9.58 -9.02
CA ASN A 59 12.04 8.80 -8.11
C ASN A 59 12.87 8.44 -6.88
N PRO A 60 12.41 8.75 -5.65
CA PRO A 60 13.05 8.30 -4.41
C PRO A 60 13.31 6.78 -4.39
N ALA A 61 12.42 6.00 -5.01
CA ALA A 61 12.52 4.55 -5.09
C ALA A 61 13.68 4.05 -5.96
N LEU A 62 14.31 4.89 -6.80
CA LEU A 62 15.48 4.49 -7.59
C LEU A 62 16.76 4.35 -6.75
N ASN A 63 16.78 4.89 -5.53
CA ASN A 63 17.88 4.70 -4.57
C ASN A 63 17.78 3.41 -3.73
N ILE A 64 16.67 2.67 -3.87
CA ILE A 64 16.47 1.35 -3.27
C ILE A 64 17.14 0.31 -4.21
N PRO A 65 17.71 -0.81 -3.73
CA PRO A 65 18.22 -1.86 -4.60
C PRO A 65 17.24 -2.18 -5.73
N SER A 66 17.72 -2.02 -6.97
CA SER A 66 16.96 -1.90 -8.22
C SER A 66 15.89 -2.97 -8.48
N ALA A 67 16.01 -4.14 -7.82
CA ALA A 67 15.04 -5.21 -7.88
C ALA A 67 13.68 -4.85 -7.25
N ILE A 68 13.65 -4.10 -6.14
CA ILE A 68 12.41 -3.77 -5.42
C ILE A 68 11.64 -2.67 -6.14
N SER A 69 12.34 -1.69 -6.71
CA SER A 69 11.76 -0.58 -7.45
C SER A 69 11.00 -1.05 -8.69
N LYS A 70 11.48 -2.13 -9.35
CA LYS A 70 10.80 -2.75 -10.50
C LYS A 70 9.40 -3.29 -10.19
N TYR A 71 9.16 -3.69 -8.93
CA TYR A 71 7.86 -4.21 -8.49
C TYR A 71 7.00 -3.14 -7.80
N ASN A 72 7.45 -1.88 -7.77
CA ASN A 72 6.63 -0.79 -7.28
C ASN A 72 5.43 -0.59 -8.22
N PHE A 73 4.22 -0.55 -7.64
CA PHE A 73 2.99 -0.41 -8.39
C PHE A 73 2.98 0.83 -9.29
N PHE A 74 3.51 1.96 -8.81
CA PHE A 74 3.50 3.22 -9.58
C PHE A 74 4.47 3.22 -10.76
N LEU A 75 5.45 2.31 -10.79
CA LEU A 75 6.48 2.22 -11.82
C LEU A 75 6.29 1.05 -12.78
N LEU A 76 5.24 0.26 -12.61
CA LEU A 76 5.01 -0.95 -13.40
C LEU A 76 4.95 -0.67 -14.91
N LEU A 77 4.44 0.50 -15.29
CA LEU A 77 4.33 0.96 -16.68
C LEU A 77 5.39 2.01 -17.05
N GLY A 78 6.36 2.32 -16.19
CA GLY A 78 7.29 3.43 -16.39
C GLY A 78 6.82 4.74 -15.77
N ILE A 79 7.71 5.73 -15.74
CA ILE A 79 7.52 7.02 -15.06
C ILE A 79 6.53 7.91 -15.83
N GLU A 80 6.53 7.80 -17.15
CA GLU A 80 5.63 8.49 -18.07
C GLU A 80 4.15 8.16 -17.85
N HIS A 81 3.86 7.04 -17.19
CA HIS A 81 2.51 6.53 -16.94
C HIS A 81 2.07 6.62 -15.48
N VAL A 82 2.81 7.34 -14.62
CA VAL A 82 2.47 7.48 -13.18
C VAL A 82 1.07 8.08 -12.98
N ALA A 83 0.62 9.00 -13.83
CA ALA A 83 -0.74 9.55 -13.75
C ALA A 83 -1.83 8.49 -13.95
N VAL A 84 -1.59 7.55 -14.89
CA VAL A 84 -2.48 6.40 -15.12
C VAL A 84 -2.44 5.45 -13.93
N MET A 85 -1.25 5.18 -13.39
CA MET A 85 -1.10 4.33 -12.21
C MET A 85 -1.75 4.94 -10.97
N LYS A 86 -1.72 6.27 -10.80
CA LYS A 86 -2.45 6.99 -9.75
C LYS A 86 -3.96 6.78 -9.89
N PHE A 87 -4.50 6.92 -11.10
CA PHE A 87 -5.92 6.68 -11.34
C PHE A 87 -6.31 5.23 -11.01
N LEU A 88 -5.49 4.26 -11.40
CA LEU A 88 -5.71 2.85 -11.06
C LEU A 88 -5.66 2.62 -9.54
N THR A 89 -4.72 3.27 -8.84
CA THR A 89 -4.65 3.26 -7.38
C THR A 89 -5.93 3.81 -6.74
N VAL A 90 -6.48 4.91 -7.25
CA VAL A 90 -7.75 5.48 -6.79
C VAL A 90 -8.88 4.44 -6.91
N LEU A 91 -9.00 3.77 -8.06
CA LEU A 91 -9.99 2.71 -8.27
C LEU A 91 -9.82 1.55 -7.27
N ILE A 92 -8.59 1.09 -7.05
CA ILE A 92 -8.28 0.04 -6.08
C ILE A 92 -8.70 0.46 -4.67
N LEU A 93 -8.37 1.68 -4.24
CA LEU A 93 -8.72 2.18 -2.91
C LEU A 93 -10.23 2.32 -2.72
N THR A 94 -10.97 2.80 -3.74
CA THR A 94 -12.43 2.82 -3.70
C THR A 94 -13.02 1.42 -3.55
N LEU A 95 -12.49 0.43 -4.27
CA LEU A 95 -12.89 -0.98 -4.12
C LEU A 95 -12.56 -1.53 -2.72
N VAL A 96 -11.42 -1.14 -2.14
CA VAL A 96 -11.04 -1.52 -0.77
C VAL A 96 -12.04 -0.98 0.25
N ILE A 97 -12.40 0.30 0.14
CA ILE A 97 -13.36 0.98 1.04
C ILE A 97 -14.75 0.33 0.95
N SER A 98 -15.16 -0.13 -0.24
CA SER A 98 -16.46 -0.80 -0.42
C SER A 98 -16.59 -2.13 0.35
N GLY A 99 -15.47 -2.77 0.70
CA GLY A 99 -15.46 -4.07 1.38
C GLY A 99 -15.92 -5.27 0.52
N PHE A 100 -16.21 -5.08 -0.77
CA PHE A 100 -16.86 -6.08 -1.64
C PHE A 100 -16.12 -7.43 -1.74
N PHE A 101 -14.77 -7.43 -1.80
CA PHE A 101 -14.01 -8.68 -1.91
C PHE A 101 -12.65 -8.66 -1.19
N ILE A 102 -12.69 -8.78 0.14
CA ILE A 102 -11.53 -8.68 1.03
C ILE A 102 -10.33 -9.56 0.63
N LYS A 103 -10.57 -10.78 0.10
CA LYS A 103 -9.49 -11.74 -0.22
C LYS A 103 -8.53 -11.21 -1.28
N ILE A 104 -9.03 -10.58 -2.35
CA ILE A 104 -8.17 -9.98 -3.39
C ILE A 104 -7.77 -8.56 -2.99
N THR A 105 -8.73 -7.76 -2.52
CA THR A 105 -8.45 -6.35 -2.24
C THR A 105 -7.42 -6.19 -1.12
N ALA A 106 -7.25 -7.18 -0.22
CA ALA A 106 -6.22 -7.14 0.82
C ALA A 106 -4.82 -7.10 0.24
N VAL A 107 -4.55 -7.97 -0.74
CA VAL A 107 -3.26 -8.04 -1.41
C VAL A 107 -3.02 -6.76 -2.22
N LEU A 108 -4.04 -6.29 -2.95
CA LEU A 108 -3.96 -5.06 -3.72
C LEU A 108 -3.72 -3.83 -2.83
N HIS A 109 -4.45 -3.72 -1.71
CA HIS A 109 -4.30 -2.62 -0.77
C HIS A 109 -2.89 -2.60 -0.16
N TRP A 110 -2.40 -3.76 0.28
CA TRP A 110 -1.04 -3.88 0.78
C TRP A 110 0.00 -3.45 -0.26
N TRP A 111 -0.12 -3.94 -1.50
CA TRP A 111 0.82 -3.61 -2.57
C TRP A 111 0.82 -2.12 -2.89
N VAL A 112 -0.36 -1.50 -2.98
CA VAL A 112 -0.50 -0.06 -3.19
C VAL A 112 0.11 0.73 -2.02
N CYS A 113 -0.19 0.37 -0.77
CA CYS A 113 0.32 1.09 0.41
C CYS A 113 1.84 1.02 0.51
N VAL A 114 2.43 -0.17 0.32
CA VAL A 114 3.89 -0.33 0.31
C VAL A 114 4.50 0.44 -0.85
N SER A 115 3.92 0.36 -2.04
CA SER A 115 4.40 1.08 -3.22
C SER A 115 4.34 2.59 -3.01
N PHE A 116 3.28 3.10 -2.40
CA PHE A 116 3.09 4.51 -2.08
C PHE A 116 4.10 4.98 -1.03
N LEU A 117 4.31 4.19 0.03
CA LEU A 117 5.31 4.48 1.07
C LEU A 117 6.72 4.63 0.48
N LEU A 118 7.09 3.76 -0.48
CA LEU A 118 8.42 3.79 -1.10
C LEU A 118 8.55 4.84 -2.21
N PHE A 119 7.43 5.29 -2.79
CA PHE A 119 7.41 6.23 -3.92
C PHE A 119 7.23 7.69 -3.48
N SER A 120 6.51 7.93 -2.38
CA SER A 120 6.12 9.28 -1.96
C SER A 120 7.24 10.00 -1.21
N SER A 121 7.85 11.01 -1.83
CA SER A 121 8.76 11.96 -1.16
C SER A 121 8.08 12.82 -0.09
N ALA A 122 6.76 13.02 -0.19
CA ALA A 122 5.98 13.88 0.72
C ALA A 122 5.98 13.42 2.19
N ILE A 123 6.38 12.17 2.48
CA ILE A 123 6.53 11.67 3.86
C ILE A 123 7.77 12.26 4.54
N ASP A 124 8.76 12.68 3.76
CA ASP A 124 10.04 13.21 4.27
C ASP A 124 10.07 14.74 4.38
N GLY A 125 9.06 15.43 3.82
CA GLY A 125 8.98 16.88 3.81
C GLY A 125 8.76 17.53 5.19
N GLY A 126 8.50 16.78 6.26
CA GLY A 126 8.44 17.33 7.62
C GLY A 126 9.78 17.25 8.38
N ASP A 127 10.59 16.24 8.06
CA ASP A 127 11.86 15.95 8.74
C ASP A 127 13.06 16.58 8.00
N GLN A 128 12.95 16.79 6.68
CA GLN A 128 14.01 17.40 5.86
C GLN A 128 14.07 18.94 5.89
N ILE A 129 13.13 19.65 6.56
CA ILE A 129 13.15 21.12 6.66
C ILE A 129 13.59 21.66 8.04
N ALA A 130 14.10 20.80 8.93
CA ALA A 130 14.63 21.17 10.24
C ALA A 130 16.17 21.17 10.28
#